data_AF-A0A845RC73-F1
#
_entry.id   AF-A0A845RC73-F1
#
_cell.length_a   1.000
_cell.length_b   1.000
_cell.length_c   1.000
_cell.angle_alpha   90.00
_cell.angle_beta   90.00
_cell.angle_gamma   90.00
#
_symmetry.space_group_name_H-M   'P 1'
#
loop_
_entity.id
_entity.type
_entity.pdbx_description
1 polymer ?
#
loop_
_entity_poly.entity_id
_entity_poly.type
_entity_poly.pdbx_seq_one_letter_code
_entity_poly.pdbx_strand_id
1 'polypeptide(L)'
;MIQVLAVLINLLPLIIVVIGIVLIVSFLRGWYASQRSRQAKAEEQRQRHGGQTVLEWSGPKARGASDQEFGELIVEIPKKSGGAGAQFYLRGLVLNGKRVSYENLKDVVYYPGTPGKAYTMKQKIRNSAVMWLYRKKGSTLSIRDFSYRFDDETMKAIQDGLGFKRS
;
A
#
# COMPACT_ATOMS: atom_id res chain seq x y z
N MET A 1 23.58 -33.73 -35.91
CA MET A 1 22.26 -33.62 -35.24
C MET A 1 22.36 -33.75 -33.72
N ILE A 2 22.95 -34.82 -33.18
CA ILE A 2 23.05 -35.08 -31.73
C ILE A 2 23.89 -34.03 -30.97
N GLN A 3 25.02 -33.58 -31.53
CA GLN A 3 25.86 -32.54 -30.91
C GLN A 3 25.18 -31.17 -30.84
N VAL A 4 24.45 -30.79 -31.90
CA VAL A 4 23.69 -29.52 -31.93
C VAL A 4 22.59 -29.54 -30.87
N LEU A 5 21.91 -30.67 -30.70
CA LEU A 5 20.87 -30.85 -29.69
C LEU A 5 21.44 -30.77 -28.26
N ALA A 6 22.60 -31.37 -28.01
CA ALA A 6 23.27 -31.33 -26.71
C ALA A 6 23.72 -29.91 -26.32
N VAL A 7 24.25 -29.14 -27.28
CA VAL A 7 24.59 -27.73 -27.05
C VAL A 7 23.34 -26.89 -26.76
N LEU A 8 22.24 -27.12 -27.49
CA LEU A 8 20.98 -26.41 -27.26
C LEU A 8 20.41 -26.68 -25.86
N ILE A 9 20.45 -27.93 -25.40
CA ILE A 9 20.00 -28.33 -24.06
C ILE A 9 20.88 -27.68 -22.98
N ASN A 10 22.20 -27.63 -23.18
CA ASN A 10 23.11 -26.98 -22.24
C ASN A 10 22.95 -25.46 -22.16
N LEU A 11 22.50 -24.81 -23.24
CA LEU A 11 22.24 -23.37 -23.27
C LEU A 11 20.85 -22.98 -22.72
N LEU A 12 19.91 -23.93 -22.65
CA LEU A 12 18.54 -23.69 -22.21
C LEU A 12 18.43 -23.09 -20.79
N PRO A 13 19.19 -23.55 -19.77
CA PRO A 13 19.20 -22.92 -18.45
C PRO A 13 19.68 -21.46 -18.50
N LEU A 14 20.73 -21.18 -19.29
CA LEU A 14 21.26 -19.83 -19.45
C LEU A 14 20.21 -18.90 -20.07
N ILE A 15 19.49 -19.36 -21.09
CA ILE A 15 18.40 -18.61 -21.73
C ILE A 15 17.29 -18.32 -20.72
N ILE A 16 16.88 -19.31 -19.91
CA ILE A 16 15.86 -19.12 -18.87
C ILE A 16 16.31 -18.08 -17.83
N VAL A 17 17.56 -18.11 -17.39
CA VAL A 17 18.11 -17.13 -16.45
C VAL A 17 18.07 -15.73 -17.05
N VAL A 18 18.49 -15.56 -18.31
CA VAL A 18 18.48 -14.27 -19.00
C VAL A 18 17.04 -13.73 -19.12
N ILE A 19 16.09 -14.57 -19.54
CA ILE A 19 14.67 -14.19 -19.62
C ILE A 19 14.15 -13.80 -18.23
N GLY A 20 14.47 -14.58 -17.19
CA GLY A 20 14.09 -14.30 -15.81
C GLY A 20 14.59 -12.93 -15.33
N ILE A 21 15.86 -12.61 -15.59
CA ILE A 21 16.44 -11.30 -15.26
C ILE A 21 15.71 -10.18 -15.98
N VAL A 22 15.45 -10.33 -17.29
CA VAL A 22 14.74 -9.31 -18.08
C VAL A 22 13.33 -9.05 -17.53
N LEU A 23 12.60 -10.10 -17.17
CA LEU A 23 11.27 -9.98 -16.57
C LEU A 23 11.31 -9.29 -15.20
N ILE A 24 12.25 -9.67 -14.33
CA ILE A 24 12.41 -9.06 -13.00
C ILE A 24 12.74 -7.58 -13.13
N VAL A 25 13.71 -7.21 -13.99
CA VAL A 25 14.11 -5.82 -14.21
C VAL A 25 12.95 -4.99 -14.77
N SER A 26 12.19 -5.54 -15.73
CA SER A 26 11.03 -4.87 -16.31
C SER A 26 9.93 -4.63 -15.28
N PHE A 27 9.64 -5.64 -14.46
CA PHE A 27 8.69 -5.52 -13.35
C PHE A 27 9.11 -4.44 -12.35
N LEU A 28 10.37 -4.46 -11.91
CA LEU A 28 10.90 -3.47 -10.96
C LEU A 28 10.86 -2.05 -11.55
N ARG A 29 11.20 -1.88 -12.83
CA ARG A 29 11.10 -0.57 -13.51
C ARG A 29 9.67 -0.05 -13.52
N GLY A 30 8.70 -0.88 -13.88
CA GLY A 30 7.28 -0.50 -13.85
C GLY A 30 6.82 -0.12 -12.45
N TRP A 31 7.23 -0.90 -11.45
CA TRP A 31 6.96 -0.60 -10.04
C TRP A 31 7.52 0.76 -9.60
N TYR A 32 8.80 1.02 -9.87
CA TYR A 32 9.45 2.28 -9.50
C TYR A 32 8.88 3.48 -10.25
N ALA A 33 8.49 3.32 -11.53
CA ALA A 33 7.83 4.38 -12.29
C ALA A 33 6.47 4.74 -11.67
N SER A 34 5.67 3.73 -11.32
CA SER A 34 4.38 3.92 -10.65
C SER A 34 4.55 4.56 -9.27
N GLN A 35 5.55 4.13 -8.50
CA GLN A 35 5.87 4.74 -7.20
C GLN A 35 6.28 6.21 -7.35
N ARG A 36 7.14 6.56 -8.33
CA ARG A 36 7.54 7.95 -8.58
C ARG A 36 6.36 8.84 -8.97
N SER A 37 5.45 8.33 -9.79
CA SER A 37 4.22 9.05 -10.15
C SER A 37 3.36 9.35 -8.93
N ARG A 38 3.13 8.35 -8.05
CA ARG A 38 2.40 8.57 -6.79
C ARG A 38 3.12 9.56 -5.87
N GLN A 39 4.44 9.50 -5.79
CA GLN A 39 5.23 10.43 -4.99
C GLN A 39 5.16 11.86 -5.51
N ALA A 40 5.19 12.06 -6.82
CA ALA A 40 5.01 13.38 -7.43
C ALA A 40 3.65 13.98 -7.06
N LYS A 41 2.56 13.20 -7.20
CA LYS A 41 1.21 13.63 -6.81
C LYS A 41 1.07 13.90 -5.31
N ALA A 42 1.74 13.11 -4.46
CA ALA A 42 1.76 13.35 -3.03
C ALA A 42 2.51 14.66 -2.68
N GLU A 43 3.59 14.97 -3.41
CA GLU A 43 4.29 16.25 -3.24
C GLU A 43 3.48 17.44 -3.77
N GLU A 44 2.77 17.29 -4.89
CA GLU A 44 1.81 18.30 -5.38
C GLU A 44 0.72 18.58 -4.34
N GLN A 45 0.18 17.53 -3.71
CA GLN A 45 -0.76 17.68 -2.61
C GLN A 45 -0.13 18.44 -1.44
N ARG A 46 1.09 18.05 -1.05
CA ARG A 46 1.81 18.69 0.05
C ARG A 46 2.05 20.18 -0.22
N GLN A 47 2.37 20.56 -1.46
CA GLN A 47 2.54 21.95 -1.87
C GLN A 47 1.24 22.74 -1.77
N ARG A 48 0.10 22.15 -2.16
CA ARG A 48 -1.23 22.77 -2.00
C ARG A 48 -1.58 23.06 -0.53
N HIS A 49 -1.03 22.28 0.41
CA HIS A 49 -1.22 22.44 1.86
C HIS A 49 -0.03 23.13 2.55
N GLY A 50 0.70 24.00 1.86
CA GLY A 50 1.75 24.82 2.46
C GLY A 50 2.94 24.03 2.98
N GLY A 51 3.23 22.87 2.37
CA GLY A 51 4.34 22.00 2.77
C GLY A 51 3.95 20.90 3.76
N GLN A 52 2.69 20.81 4.18
CA GLN A 52 2.19 19.77 5.09
C GLN A 52 1.52 18.63 4.32
N THR A 53 1.74 17.39 4.76
CA THR A 53 0.97 16.25 4.24
C THR A 53 -0.24 16.00 5.13
N VAL A 54 -1.43 16.19 4.57
CA VAL A 54 -2.71 15.94 5.26
C VAL A 54 -3.51 14.83 4.60
N LEU A 55 -4.49 14.26 5.30
CA LEU A 55 -5.51 13.41 4.69
C LEU A 55 -6.68 14.27 4.21
N GLU A 56 -6.79 14.47 2.89
CA GLU A 56 -7.98 15.07 2.27
C GLU A 56 -9.15 14.09 2.33
N TRP A 57 -10.29 14.50 2.89
CA TRP A 57 -11.45 13.62 3.05
C TRP A 57 -12.76 14.35 2.79
N SER A 58 -13.61 13.76 1.95
CA SER A 58 -14.94 14.29 1.58
C SER A 58 -16.10 13.50 2.18
N GLY A 59 -15.82 12.36 2.81
CA GLY A 59 -16.83 11.52 3.45
C GLY A 59 -17.21 12.02 4.86
N PRO A 60 -18.15 11.34 5.54
CA PRO A 60 -18.41 11.59 6.94
C PRO A 60 -17.14 11.31 7.77
N LYS A 61 -16.85 12.20 8.72
CA LYS A 61 -15.72 12.01 9.63
C LYS A 61 -16.07 11.03 10.73
N ALA A 62 -15.07 10.29 11.20
CA ALA A 62 -15.21 9.41 12.35
C ALA A 62 -15.50 10.22 13.63
N ARG A 63 -16.33 9.65 14.51
CA ARG A 63 -16.67 10.26 15.81
C ARG A 63 -15.65 9.80 16.83
N GLY A 64 -14.63 10.60 17.09
CA GLY A 64 -13.60 10.29 18.07
C GLY A 64 -12.85 11.51 18.55
N ALA A 65 -12.07 11.34 19.61
CA ALA A 65 -11.25 12.41 20.15
C ALA A 65 -10.19 12.83 19.12
N SER A 66 -9.94 14.14 19.05
CA SER A 66 -8.79 14.66 18.32
C SER A 66 -7.50 14.25 19.01
N ASP A 67 -6.44 14.14 18.22
CA ASP A 67 -5.09 13.91 18.68
C ASP A 67 -4.32 15.23 18.75
N GLN A 68 -3.55 15.44 19.82
CA GLN A 68 -2.81 16.69 20.03
C GLN A 68 -1.78 16.98 18.92
N GLU A 69 -1.17 15.94 18.36
CA GLU A 69 -0.15 16.05 17.32
C GLU A 69 -0.80 15.99 15.93
N PHE A 70 -1.67 15.01 15.71
CA PHE A 70 -2.21 14.70 14.39
C PHE A 70 -3.52 15.41 14.06
N GLY A 71 -4.14 16.09 15.02
CA GLY A 71 -5.36 16.86 14.84
C GLY A 71 -6.62 15.99 14.87
N GLU A 72 -7.64 16.42 14.15
CA GLU A 72 -8.96 15.77 14.13
C GLU A 72 -8.88 14.33 13.61
N LEU A 73 -9.67 13.43 14.21
CA LEU A 73 -9.86 12.07 13.69
C LEU A 73 -10.75 12.14 12.44
N ILE A 74 -10.23 11.67 11.31
CA ILE A 74 -10.91 11.74 10.02
C ILE A 74 -11.57 10.41 9.68
N VAL A 75 -10.82 9.31 9.74
CA VAL A 75 -11.33 7.96 9.46
C VAL A 75 -10.90 7.00 10.54
N GLU A 76 -11.81 6.14 10.99
CA GLU A 76 -11.48 4.99 11.80
C GLU A 76 -11.84 3.72 11.04
N ILE A 77 -10.89 2.81 10.93
CA ILE A 77 -11.11 1.48 10.36
C ILE A 77 -11.17 0.47 11.52
N PRO A 78 -12.37 -0.05 11.86
CA PRO A 78 -12.52 -0.93 12.99
C PRO A 78 -11.73 -2.22 12.81
N LYS A 79 -11.14 -2.71 13.90
CA LYS A 79 -10.52 -4.03 13.92
C LYS A 79 -11.60 -5.10 14.10
N LYS A 80 -11.43 -6.27 13.46
CA LYS A 80 -12.38 -7.39 13.55
C LYS A 80 -12.36 -8.07 14.92
N SER A 81 -11.22 -8.05 15.60
CA SER A 81 -11.06 -8.58 16.95
C SER A 81 -9.96 -7.83 17.71
N GLY A 82 -10.20 -7.58 19.01
CA GLY A 82 -9.22 -7.16 20.01
C GLY A 82 -8.43 -5.87 19.71
N GLY A 83 -8.66 -4.83 20.50
CA GLY A 83 -7.88 -3.59 20.51
C GLY A 83 -8.42 -2.50 19.59
N ALA A 84 -7.68 -1.38 19.54
CA ALA A 84 -8.05 -0.21 18.75
C ALA A 84 -8.01 -0.48 17.24
N GLY A 85 -8.92 0.18 16.51
CA GLY A 85 -8.90 0.23 15.05
C GLY A 85 -7.69 0.98 14.48
N ALA A 86 -7.62 1.05 13.15
CA ALA A 86 -6.67 1.97 12.51
C ALA A 86 -7.29 3.37 12.50
N GLN A 87 -6.64 4.31 13.15
CA GLN A 87 -7.13 5.68 13.30
C GLN A 87 -6.33 6.60 12.39
N PHE A 88 -7.01 7.18 11.41
CA PHE A 88 -6.46 8.16 10.48
C PHE A 88 -6.91 9.55 10.93
N TYR A 89 -5.96 10.36 11.31
CA TYR A 89 -6.15 11.75 11.70
C TYR A 89 -5.78 12.66 10.53
N LEU A 90 -5.95 13.98 10.72
CA LEU A 90 -5.64 14.96 9.69
C LEU A 90 -4.19 14.89 9.21
N ARG A 91 -3.21 14.72 10.11
CA ARG A 91 -1.76 14.78 9.80
C ARG A 91 -0.97 13.49 10.05
N GLY A 92 -1.63 12.45 10.56
CA GLY A 92 -0.95 11.21 10.90
C GLY A 92 -1.93 10.09 11.19
N LEU A 93 -1.40 8.91 11.47
CA LEU A 93 -2.18 7.74 11.81
C LEU A 93 -1.67 7.07 13.09
N VAL A 94 -2.60 6.39 13.76
CA VAL A 94 -2.31 5.46 14.85
C VAL A 94 -2.78 4.08 14.45
N LEU A 95 -1.86 3.13 14.43
CA LEU A 95 -2.12 1.76 13.98
C LEU A 95 -1.35 0.77 14.85
N ASN A 96 -2.06 -0.12 15.55
CA ASN A 96 -1.46 -1.08 16.49
C ASN A 96 -0.50 -0.41 17.50
N GLY A 97 -0.91 0.72 18.08
CA GLY A 97 -0.10 1.50 19.01
C GLY A 97 1.06 2.29 18.37
N LYS A 98 1.32 2.13 17.07
CA LYS A 98 2.34 2.90 16.37
C LYS A 98 1.74 4.20 15.85
N ARG A 99 2.37 5.32 16.19
CA ARG A 99 2.05 6.66 15.71
C ARG A 99 2.93 7.01 14.52
N VAL A 100 2.36 7.48 13.42
CA VAL A 100 3.09 7.81 12.19
C VAL A 100 2.51 9.08 11.57
N SER A 101 3.31 10.16 11.54
CA SER A 101 3.02 11.35 10.74
C SER A 101 3.02 10.99 9.24
N TYR A 102 2.12 11.59 8.47
CA TYR A 102 2.04 11.39 7.02
C TYR A 102 3.30 11.89 6.30
N GLU A 103 4.04 12.83 6.87
CA GLU A 103 5.32 13.28 6.31
C GLU A 103 6.38 12.16 6.30
N ASN A 104 6.23 11.15 7.17
CA ASN A 104 7.10 9.97 7.20
C ASN A 104 6.61 8.87 6.23
N LEU A 105 5.52 9.08 5.49
CA LEU A 105 5.12 8.14 4.44
C LEU A 105 5.97 8.36 3.18
N LYS A 106 6.49 7.26 2.66
CA LYS A 106 7.21 7.19 1.39
C LYS A 106 6.27 6.85 0.25
N ASP A 107 5.30 5.98 0.50
CA ASP A 107 4.30 5.53 -0.46
C ASP A 107 3.10 4.91 0.27
N VAL A 108 1.93 4.97 -0.36
CA VAL A 108 0.71 4.32 0.10
C VAL A 108 0.09 3.59 -1.07
N VAL A 109 -0.17 2.29 -0.88
CA VAL A 109 -0.72 1.45 -1.95
C VAL A 109 -1.79 0.54 -1.41
N TYR A 110 -2.99 0.69 -1.93
CA TYR A 110 -4.09 -0.23 -1.76
C TYR A 110 -4.13 -1.26 -2.88
N TYR A 111 -4.22 -2.52 -2.49
CA TYR A 111 -4.50 -3.65 -3.36
C TYR A 111 -5.88 -4.21 -3.00
N PRO A 112 -6.85 -4.16 -3.93
CA PRO A 112 -8.13 -4.81 -3.70
C PRO A 112 -7.95 -6.32 -3.61
N GLY A 113 -8.83 -6.95 -2.85
CA GLY A 113 -8.84 -8.41 -2.73
C GLY A 113 -9.24 -9.06 -4.04
N THR A 114 -8.78 -10.28 -4.26
CA THR A 114 -9.22 -11.06 -5.43
C THR A 114 -10.48 -11.84 -5.06
N PRO A 115 -11.62 -11.62 -5.76
CA PRO A 115 -12.84 -12.36 -5.49
C PRO A 115 -12.65 -13.85 -5.80
N GLY A 116 -13.27 -14.72 -4.98
CA GLY A 116 -13.23 -16.17 -5.18
C GLY A 116 -13.14 -16.95 -3.88
N LYS A 117 -13.45 -18.25 -3.94
CA LYS A 117 -13.35 -19.14 -2.78
C LYS A 117 -11.88 -19.34 -2.39
N ALA A 118 -11.55 -19.01 -1.15
CA ALA A 118 -10.25 -19.29 -0.55
C ALA A 118 -10.40 -20.39 0.51
N TYR A 119 -9.91 -21.58 0.16
CA TYR A 119 -10.04 -22.80 0.97
C TYR A 119 -8.92 -22.95 1.99
N THR A 120 -7.75 -22.34 1.72
CA THR A 120 -6.60 -22.39 2.62
C THR A 120 -6.25 -21.01 3.18
N MET A 121 -5.57 -20.98 4.33
CA MET A 121 -5.09 -19.72 4.91
C MET A 121 -4.13 -18.98 3.98
N LYS A 122 -3.26 -19.72 3.27
CA LYS A 122 -2.35 -19.15 2.25
C LYS A 122 -3.13 -18.46 1.13
N GLN A 123 -4.22 -19.06 0.67
CA GLN A 123 -5.11 -18.45 -0.34
C GLN A 123 -5.82 -17.22 0.23
N LYS A 124 -6.32 -17.27 1.47
CA LYS A 124 -6.98 -16.12 2.12
C LYS A 124 -6.04 -14.92 2.25
N ILE A 125 -4.79 -15.14 2.68
CA ILE A 125 -3.79 -14.06 2.78
C ILE A 125 -3.45 -13.50 1.40
N ARG A 126 -3.24 -14.36 0.40
CA ARG A 126 -2.91 -13.91 -0.95
C ARG A 126 -4.05 -13.13 -1.60
N ASN A 127 -5.29 -13.56 -1.37
CA ASN A 127 -6.47 -12.93 -1.96
C ASN A 127 -6.99 -11.75 -1.12
N SER A 128 -6.43 -11.50 0.07
CA SER A 128 -6.85 -10.41 0.96
C SER A 128 -6.63 -9.04 0.35
N ALA A 129 -7.60 -8.16 0.54
CA ALA A 129 -7.39 -6.74 0.32
C ALA A 129 -6.40 -6.21 1.37
N VAL A 130 -5.47 -5.37 0.93
CA VAL A 130 -4.43 -4.81 1.80
C VAL A 130 -4.07 -3.39 1.39
N MET A 131 -3.99 -2.50 2.37
CA MET A 131 -3.30 -1.23 2.23
C MET A 131 -1.93 -1.31 2.88
N TRP A 132 -0.91 -1.02 2.08
CA TRP A 132 0.47 -0.89 2.52
C TRP A 132 0.80 0.58 2.75
N LEU A 133 1.36 0.86 3.92
CA LEU A 133 1.86 2.17 4.31
C LEU A 133 3.40 2.04 4.41
N TYR A 134 4.08 2.43 3.34
CA TYR A 134 5.55 2.40 3.29
C TYR A 134 6.08 3.65 3.96
N ARG A 135 6.95 3.47 4.95
CA ARG A 135 7.53 4.58 5.70
C ARG A 135 8.92 4.92 5.16
N LYS A 136 9.31 6.19 5.24
CA LYS A 136 10.68 6.64 4.98
C LYS A 136 11.63 6.02 6.01
N LYS A 137 11.19 5.95 7.27
CA LYS A 137 11.90 5.27 8.36
C LYS A 137 10.99 4.29 9.10
N GLY A 138 11.51 3.09 9.37
CA GLY A 138 10.84 2.02 10.14
C GLY A 138 10.15 0.97 9.27
N SER A 139 9.48 0.01 9.92
CA SER A 139 8.78 -1.09 9.24
C SER A 139 7.52 -0.63 8.50
N THR A 140 7.29 -1.22 7.32
CA THR A 140 6.04 -1.08 6.57
C THR A 140 4.86 -1.51 7.44
N LEU A 141 3.79 -0.73 7.42
CA LEU A 141 2.54 -1.08 8.10
C LEU A 141 1.52 -1.59 7.08
N SER A 142 0.61 -2.45 7.54
CA SER A 142 -0.43 -3.01 6.70
C SER A 142 -1.78 -3.05 7.39
N ILE A 143 -2.82 -2.67 6.68
CA ILE A 143 -4.22 -2.82 7.08
C ILE A 143 -4.85 -3.82 6.11
N ARG A 144 -5.30 -4.96 6.63
CA ARG A 144 -5.79 -6.09 5.84
C ARG A 144 -7.21 -6.45 6.20
N ASP A 145 -7.99 -6.84 5.21
CA ASP A 145 -9.41 -7.16 5.38
C ASP A 145 -9.64 -8.33 6.36
N PHE A 146 -8.67 -9.23 6.56
CA PHE A 146 -8.81 -10.29 7.54
C PHE A 146 -8.71 -9.80 8.99
N SER A 147 -8.07 -8.66 9.23
CA SER A 147 -7.92 -8.05 10.57
C SER A 147 -8.80 -6.83 10.77
N TYR A 148 -9.21 -6.16 9.70
CA TYR A 148 -9.92 -4.88 9.74
C TYR A 148 -11.20 -4.94 8.90
N ARG A 149 -12.19 -4.14 9.28
CA ARG A 149 -13.45 -3.99 8.54
C ARG A 149 -13.39 -2.71 7.71
N PHE A 150 -13.22 -2.87 6.40
CA PHE A 150 -13.24 -1.77 5.44
C PHE A 150 -13.81 -2.25 4.11
N ASP A 151 -14.29 -1.29 3.31
CA ASP A 151 -14.65 -1.46 1.91
C ASP A 151 -13.57 -0.84 0.99
N ASP A 152 -13.61 -1.20 -0.30
CA ASP A 152 -12.63 -0.76 -1.29
C ASP A 152 -12.65 0.75 -1.53
N GLU A 153 -13.82 1.39 -1.42
CA GLU A 153 -13.99 2.83 -1.70
C GLU A 153 -13.30 3.65 -0.61
N THR A 154 -13.51 3.30 0.66
CA THR A 154 -12.85 3.92 1.80
C THR A 154 -11.32 3.84 1.67
N MET A 155 -10.78 2.68 1.31
CA MET A 155 -9.33 2.51 1.22
C MET A 155 -8.72 3.27 0.04
N LYS A 156 -9.41 3.31 -1.11
CA LYS A 156 -9.02 4.13 -2.26
C LYS A 156 -9.08 5.62 -1.90
N ALA A 157 -10.14 6.06 -1.22
CA ALA A 157 -10.28 7.44 -0.78
C ALA A 157 -9.19 7.86 0.22
N ILE A 158 -8.75 6.97 1.13
CA ILE A 158 -7.59 7.22 2.00
C ILE A 158 -6.31 7.36 1.17
N GLN A 159 -6.03 6.43 0.26
CA GLN A 159 -4.83 6.49 -0.58
C GLN A 159 -4.79 7.78 -1.41
N ASP A 160 -5.92 8.13 -2.02
CA ASP A 160 -6.08 9.29 -2.88
C ASP A 160 -6.03 10.60 -2.09
N GLY A 161 -6.64 10.63 -0.91
CA GLY A 161 -6.65 11.78 0.00
C GLY A 161 -5.28 12.10 0.60
N LEU A 162 -4.41 11.09 0.72
CA LEU A 162 -2.99 11.25 1.05
C LEU A 162 -2.13 11.65 -0.17
N GLY A 163 -2.74 11.81 -1.35
CA GLY A 163 -2.07 12.22 -2.59
C GLY A 163 -1.40 11.09 -3.37
N PHE A 164 -1.44 9.84 -2.91
CA PHE A 164 -0.79 8.69 -3.57
C PHE A 164 -1.67 8.05 -4.66
N LYS A 165 -2.40 8.86 -5.43
CA LYS A 165 -3.36 8.38 -6.45
C LYS A 165 -2.69 7.49 -7.48
N ARG A 166 -3.31 6.35 -7.80
CA ARG A 166 -2.86 5.54 -8.94
C ARG A 166 -2.97 6.37 -10.24
N SER A 167 -1.95 6.24 -11.08
CA SER A 167 -1.95 6.73 -12.47
C SER A 167 -2.79 5.83 -13.35
#